data_AF-A0A3M0P1Y2-F1
#
_entry.id   AF-A0A3M0P1Y2-F1
#
_cell.length_a   1.000
_cell.length_b   1.000
_cell.length_c   1.000
_cell.angle_alpha   90.00
_cell.angle_beta   90.00
_cell.angle_gamma   90.00
#
_symmetry.space_group_name_H-M   'P 1'
#
loop_
_entity.id
_entity.type
_entity.pdbx_description
1 polymer ?
#
loop_
_entity_poly.entity_id
_entity_poly.type
_entity_poly.pdbx_seq_one_letter_code
_entity_poly.pdbx_strand_id
1 'polypeptide(L)'
;MAKISTPTIGEILKEEFMKPLQISAYKLAKLIGVPTSRIQNILHDRIGITVDTSIRLGRIFGVSDKYFLNLQEDIDFRNAKAKKGKEYDQIKKYQSA
;
A
#
# COMPACT_ATOMS: atom_id res chain seq x y z
N MET A 1 2.87 -13.56 22.44
CA MET A 1 3.43 -13.28 21.09
C MET A 1 3.40 -11.78 20.88
N ALA A 2 4.54 -11.17 20.49
CA ALA A 2 4.59 -9.74 20.23
C ALA A 2 3.68 -9.39 19.04
N LYS A 3 2.90 -8.32 19.14
CA LYS A 3 2.05 -7.83 18.06
C LYS A 3 2.97 -7.30 16.95
N ILE A 4 3.01 -8.00 15.81
CA ILE A 4 3.75 -7.55 14.64
C ILE A 4 3.07 -6.29 14.11
N SER A 5 3.84 -5.21 13.97
CA SER A 5 3.32 -3.96 13.40
C SER A 5 2.94 -4.17 11.93
N THR A 6 1.80 -3.63 11.52
CA THR A 6 1.44 -3.61 10.09
C THR A 6 2.44 -2.69 9.38
N PRO A 7 3.19 -3.19 8.38
CA PRO A 7 4.09 -2.33 7.61
C PRO A 7 3.27 -1.35 6.76
N THR A 8 3.87 -0.21 6.44
CA THR A 8 3.28 0.73 5.50
C THR A 8 3.57 0.35 4.06
N ILE A 9 2.78 0.88 3.12
CA ILE A 9 3.03 0.63 1.70
C ILE A 9 4.37 1.23 1.25
N GLY A 10 4.79 2.34 1.86
CA GLY A 10 6.07 2.97 1.64
C GLY A 10 7.23 2.09 2.09
N GLU A 11 7.11 1.46 3.27
CA GLU A 11 8.08 0.48 3.76
C GLU A 11 8.20 -0.73 2.83
N ILE A 12 7.08 -1.33 2.43
CA ILE A 12 7.06 -2.48 1.50
C ILE A 12 7.73 -2.09 0.17
N LEU A 13 7.30 -1.00 -0.45
CA LEU A 13 7.88 -0.53 -1.72
C LEU A 13 9.39 -0.31 -1.61
N LYS A 14 9.85 0.26 -0.49
CA LYS A 14 11.26 0.55 -0.26
C LYS A 14 12.08 -0.71 -0.05
N GLU A 15 11.66 -1.56 0.88
CA GLU A 15 12.44 -2.69 1.37
C GLU A 15 12.39 -3.89 0.43
N GLU A 16 11.24 -4.17 -0.19
CA GLU A 16 11.05 -5.37 -1.02
C GLU A 16 11.37 -5.13 -2.50
N PHE A 17 11.29 -3.89 -2.98
CA PHE A 17 11.46 -3.58 -4.41
C PHE A 17 12.62 -2.62 -4.66
N MET A 18 12.60 -1.44 -4.04
CA MET A 18 13.57 -0.39 -4.40
C MET A 18 14.99 -0.70 -3.94
N LYS A 19 15.18 -1.17 -2.71
CA LYS A 19 16.50 -1.52 -2.16
C LYS A 19 17.14 -2.71 -2.90
N PRO A 20 16.46 -3.85 -3.11
CA PRO A 20 17.06 -4.98 -3.83
C PRO A 20 17.47 -4.62 -5.26
N LEU A 21 16.70 -3.76 -5.93
CA LEU A 21 16.96 -3.31 -7.30
C LEU A 21 17.90 -2.09 -7.37
N GLN A 22 18.32 -1.55 -6.22
CA GLN A 22 19.16 -0.34 -6.12
C GLN A 22 18.63 0.85 -6.94
N ILE A 23 17.30 1.05 -6.92
CA ILE A 23 16.66 2.16 -7.63
C ILE A 23 16.29 3.29 -6.65
N SER A 24 16.63 4.53 -7.03
CA SER A 24 16.21 5.71 -6.29
C SER A 24 14.75 6.07 -6.59
N ALA A 25 14.13 6.87 -5.72
CA ALA A 25 12.78 7.40 -5.96
C ALA A 25 12.69 8.18 -7.28
N TYR A 26 13.73 8.97 -7.60
CA TYR A 26 13.84 9.68 -8.87
C TYR A 26 13.88 8.72 -10.06
N LYS A 27 14.72 7.68 -10.00
CA LYS A 27 14.83 6.69 -11.09
C LYS A 27 13.52 5.94 -11.30
N LEU A 28 12.88 5.49 -10.21
CA LEU A 28 11.58 4.82 -10.28
C LEU A 28 10.51 5.73 -10.90
N ALA A 29 10.40 6.96 -10.43
CA ALA A 29 9.43 7.93 -10.94
C ALA A 29 9.61 8.18 -12.45
N LYS A 30 10.86 8.32 -12.90
CA LYS A 30 11.20 8.47 -14.32
C LYS A 30 10.81 7.24 -15.14
N LEU A 31 11.11 6.04 -14.65
CA LEU A 31 10.79 4.78 -15.34
C LEU A 31 9.28 4.57 -15.52
N ILE A 32 8.48 4.96 -14.53
CA ILE A 32 7.03 4.77 -14.58
C ILE A 32 6.25 6.01 -15.05
N GLY A 33 6.96 7.08 -15.43
CA GLY A 33 6.37 8.29 -16.00
C GLY A 33 5.48 9.08 -15.02
N VAL A 34 5.93 9.27 -13.77
CA VAL A 34 5.22 10.09 -12.75
C VAL A 34 6.16 11.12 -12.12
N PRO A 35 5.64 12.18 -11.47
CA PRO A 35 6.48 13.10 -10.71
C PRO A 35 7.21 12.38 -9.56
N THR A 36 8.48 12.72 -9.32
CA THR A 36 9.27 12.18 -8.19
C THR A 36 8.59 12.37 -6.83
N SER A 37 7.89 13.51 -6.67
CA SER A 37 7.13 13.81 -5.46
C SER A 37 6.05 12.77 -5.16
N ARG A 38 5.48 12.11 -6.20
CA ARG A 38 4.51 11.03 -6.01
C ARG A 38 5.15 9.84 -5.28
N ILE A 39 6.29 9.37 -5.77
CA ILE A 39 7.02 8.27 -5.13
C ILE A 39 7.50 8.66 -3.74
N GLN A 40 8.04 9.87 -3.58
CA GLN A 40 8.46 10.34 -2.26
C GLN A 40 7.29 10.41 -1.28
N ASN A 41 6.12 10.90 -1.68
CA ASN A 41 4.96 10.97 -0.79
C ASN A 41 4.45 9.57 -0.39
N ILE A 42 4.52 8.58 -1.28
CA ILE A 42 4.21 7.17 -0.97
C ILE A 42 5.23 6.63 0.06
N LEU A 43 6.53 6.87 -0.16
CA LEU A 43 7.59 6.41 0.73
C LEU A 43 7.57 7.03 2.13
N HIS A 44 6.90 8.17 2.29
CA HIS A 44 6.72 8.85 3.58
C HIS A 44 5.27 8.74 4.10
N ASP A 45 4.47 7.83 3.53
CA ASP A 45 3.10 7.54 3.95
C ASP A 45 2.17 8.76 3.97
N ARG A 46 2.45 9.74 3.10
CA ARG A 46 1.65 10.97 2.95
C ARG A 46 0.46 10.77 2.02
N ILE A 47 0.56 9.81 1.10
CA ILE A 47 -0.51 9.41 0.17
C ILE A 47 -0.50 7.90 0.03
N GLY A 48 -1.69 7.32 -0.19
CA GLY A 48 -1.84 5.91 -0.54
C GLY A 48 -1.62 5.62 -2.02
N ILE A 49 -1.69 4.34 -2.38
CA ILE A 49 -1.62 3.87 -3.77
C ILE A 49 -2.97 4.09 -4.48
N THR A 50 -2.92 4.77 -5.63
CA THR A 50 -4.05 4.88 -6.57
C THR A 50 -4.02 3.74 -7.59
N VAL A 51 -5.14 3.51 -8.30
CA VAL A 51 -5.23 2.52 -9.40
C VAL A 51 -4.14 2.75 -10.45
N ASP A 52 -3.99 3.98 -10.95
CA ASP A 52 -2.95 4.36 -11.92
C ASP A 52 -1.54 4.04 -11.39
N THR A 53 -1.27 4.32 -10.11
CA THR A 53 0.03 4.02 -9.50
C THR A 53 0.25 2.51 -9.36
N SER A 54 -0.77 1.75 -8.97
CA SER A 54 -0.67 0.29 -8.84
C SER A 54 -0.36 -0.38 -10.18
N ILE A 55 -1.04 0.01 -11.27
CA ILE A 55 -0.77 -0.50 -12.62
C ILE A 55 0.68 -0.21 -13.01
N ARG A 56 1.14 1.02 -12.80
CA ARG A 56 2.51 1.45 -13.13
C ARG A 56 3.57 0.67 -12.37
N LEU A 57 3.39 0.52 -11.05
CA LEU A 57 4.31 -0.24 -10.20
C LEU A 57 4.26 -1.74 -10.52
N GLY A 58 3.08 -2.28 -10.79
CA GLY A 58 2.91 -3.67 -11.20
C GLY A 58 3.71 -4.01 -12.45
N ARG A 59 3.57 -3.18 -13.48
CA ARG A 59 4.29 -3.36 -14.76
C ARG A 59 5.80 -3.27 -14.60
N ILE A 60 6.33 -2.29 -13.85
CA ILE A 60 7.79 -2.14 -13.73
C ILE A 60 8.43 -3.23 -12.85
N PHE A 61 7.70 -3.76 -11.86
CA PHE A 61 8.22 -4.77 -10.94
C PHE A 61 7.82 -6.21 -11.30
N GLY A 62 7.06 -6.41 -12.39
CA GLY A 62 6.67 -7.75 -12.84
C GLY A 62 5.66 -8.44 -11.91
N VAL A 63 4.86 -7.67 -11.17
CA VAL A 63 3.75 -8.18 -10.36
C VAL A 63 2.42 -7.79 -11.01
N SER A 64 1.30 -8.32 -10.50
CA SER A 64 -0.01 -7.98 -11.06
C SER A 64 -0.33 -6.50 -10.93
N ASP A 65 -1.10 -5.95 -11.88
CA ASP A 65 -1.56 -4.56 -11.89
C ASP A 65 -2.28 -4.14 -10.58
N LYS A 66 -2.89 -5.11 -9.88
CA LYS A 66 -3.60 -4.90 -8.61
C LYS A 66 -2.75 -5.09 -7.36
N TYR A 67 -1.52 -5.58 -7.48
CA TYR A 67 -0.69 -6.00 -6.34
C TYR A 67 -0.59 -4.93 -5.24
N PHE A 68 -0.12 -3.73 -5.61
CA PHE A 68 0.10 -2.64 -4.64
C PHE A 68 -1.21 -2.07 -4.09
N LEU A 69 -2.27 -2.02 -4.91
CA LEU A 69 -3.58 -1.58 -4.44
C LEU A 69 -4.17 -2.57 -3.43
N ASN A 70 -4.09 -3.88 -3.70
CA ASN A 70 -4.56 -4.90 -2.77
C ASN A 70 -3.78 -4.87 -1.45
N LEU A 71 -2.47 -4.60 -1.49
CA LEU A 71 -1.67 -4.41 -0.27
C LEU A 71 -2.11 -3.20 0.53
N GLN A 72 -2.33 -2.05 -0.12
CA GLN A 72 -2.87 -0.85 0.54
C GLN A 72 -4.21 -1.16 1.21
N GLU A 73 -5.12 -1.84 0.51
CA GLU A 73 -6.43 -2.24 1.05
C GLU A 73 -6.28 -3.15 2.28
N ASP A 74 -5.45 -4.19 2.22
CA ASP A 74 -5.23 -5.09 3.37
C ASP A 74 -4.64 -4.34 4.58
N ILE A 75 -3.66 -3.46 4.36
CA ILE A 75 -3.09 -2.60 5.41
C ILE A 75 -4.18 -1.73 6.04
N ASP A 76 -5.01 -1.09 5.21
CA ASP A 76 -6.11 -0.23 5.66
C ASP A 76 -7.15 -1.02 6.46
N PHE A 77 -7.51 -2.23 6.02
CA PHE A 77 -8.42 -3.11 6.75
C PHE A 77 -7.84 -3.53 8.11
N ARG A 78 -6.57 -3.93 8.17
CA ARG A 78 -5.90 -4.31 9.42
C ARG A 78 -5.84 -3.13 10.40
N ASN A 79 -5.48 -1.95 9.92
CA ASN A 79 -5.41 -0.74 10.73
C ASN A 79 -6.80 -0.32 11.22
N ALA A 80 -7.82 -0.38 10.35
CA ALA A 80 -9.20 -0.09 10.72
C ALA A 80 -9.72 -1.07 11.79
N LYS A 81 -9.51 -2.38 11.62
CA LYS A 81 -9.89 -3.40 12.61
C LYS A 81 -9.12 -3.23 13.93
N ALA A 82 -7.84 -2.88 13.87
CA ALA A 82 -7.05 -2.62 15.07
C ALA A 82 -7.56 -1.39 15.84
N LYS A 83 -8.01 -0.35 15.13
CA LYS A 83 -8.49 0.91 15.73
C LYS A 83 -9.94 0.84 16.22
N LYS A 84 -10.82 0.19 15.45
CA LYS A 84 -12.29 0.21 15.63
C LYS A 84 -12.92 -1.18 15.77
N GLY A 85 -12.13 -2.24 15.96
CA GLY A 85 -12.64 -3.63 15.98
C GLY A 85 -13.84 -3.82 16.91
N LYS A 86 -13.75 -3.34 18.16
CA LYS A 86 -14.85 -3.43 19.15
C LYS A 86 -16.13 -2.71 18.70
N GLU A 87 -16.03 -1.64 17.92
CA GLU A 87 -17.17 -0.93 17.35
C GLU A 87 -17.79 -1.77 16.22
N TYR A 88 -16.96 -2.32 15.34
CA TYR A 88 -17.40 -3.19 14.25
C TYR A 88 -18.07 -4.48 14.75
N ASP A 89 -17.57 -5.07 15.82
CA ASP A 89 -18.11 -6.31 16.41
C ASP A 89 -19.54 -6.15 16.95
N GLN A 90 -19.98 -4.92 17.22
CA GLN A 90 -21.33 -4.61 17.69
C GLN A 90 -22.36 -4.48 16.56
N ILE A 91 -21.91 -4.40 15.31
CA ILE A 91 -22.80 -4.23 14.15
C ILE A 91 -23.55 -5.55 13.90
N LYS A 92 -24.88 -5.51 14.04
CA LYS A 92 -25.75 -6.65 13.77
C LYS A 92 -26.00 -6.80 12.28
N LYS A 93 -25.97 -8.04 11.79
CA LYS A 93 -26.35 -8.35 10.41
C LYS A 93 -27.81 -7.96 10.19
N TYR A 94 -28.08 -7.30 9.08
CA TYR A 94 -29.44 -7.05 8.64
C TYR A 94 -30.12 -8.39 8.33
N GLN A 95 -31.30 -8.61 8.92
CA GLN A 95 -32.19 -9.73 8.62
C GLN A 95 -33.49 -9.13 8.08
N SER A 96 -33.82 -9.41 6.82
CA SER A 96 -35.19 -9.18 6.31
C SER A 96 -36.07 -10.34 6.77
N ALA A 97 -37.24 -10.02 7.32
CA ALA A 97 -38.26 -10.99 7.71
C ALA A 97 -38.78 -11.79 6.50
#